data_AF-A0A957VQ44-F1
#
_entry.id   AF-A0A957VQ44-F1
#
_cell.length_a   1.000
_cell.length_b   1.000
_cell.length_c   1.000
_cell.angle_alpha   90.00
_cell.angle_beta   90.00
_cell.angle_gamma   90.00
#
_symmetry.space_group_name_H-M   'P 1'
#
loop_
_entity.id
_entity.type
_entity.pdbx_description
1 polymer ?
#
loop_
_entity_poly.entity_id
_entity_poly.type
_entity_poly.pdbx_seq_one_letter_code
_entity_poly.pdbx_strand_id
1 'polypeptide(L)'
;NIGAKEFTTLKEDYQAVLDYAGFGKRIVSIPASPAIWTLRALEKVNLSPLYKWVYETVTEDSFVSIEKAERVLGYAPKYSNKDALVRNYQWYLDNLANFEGQSGVSHRVPWKQGALGIAKKFF
;
A
#
# COMPACT_ATOMS: atom_id res chain seq x y z
N ASN A 1 20.53 -4.68 -1.21
CA ASN A 1 19.12 -4.31 -1.43
C ASN A 1 19.04 -3.45 -2.67
N ILE A 2 17.94 -3.56 -3.41
CA ILE A 2 17.62 -2.72 -4.57
C ILE A 2 16.32 -2.01 -4.20
N GLY A 3 16.29 -0.69 -4.30
CA GLY A 3 15.17 0.13 -3.88
C GLY A 3 15.34 1.58 -4.32
N ALA A 4 14.38 2.43 -3.95
CA ALA A 4 14.46 3.86 -4.17
C ALA A 4 15.47 4.50 -3.19
N LYS A 5 16.18 5.53 -3.66
CA LYS A 5 17.02 6.37 -2.80
C LYS A 5 16.21 7.44 -2.09
N GLU A 6 15.23 7.99 -2.82
CA GLU A 6 14.32 9.01 -2.34
C GLU A 6 12.99 8.34 -1.96
N PHE A 7 12.65 8.39 -0.68
CA PHE A 7 11.40 7.90 -0.13
C PHE A 7 10.96 8.84 1.00
N THR A 8 9.66 8.87 1.29
CA THR A 8 9.12 9.71 2.36
C THR A 8 8.28 8.86 3.31
N THR A 9 7.38 9.48 4.07
CA THR A 9 6.47 8.71 4.93
C THR A 9 5.46 7.92 4.09
N LEU A 10 4.92 6.83 4.63
CA LEU A 10 3.81 6.09 4.01
C LEU A 10 2.66 7.02 3.61
N LYS A 11 2.34 7.99 4.47
CA LYS A 11 1.28 8.97 4.19
C LYS A 11 1.59 9.78 2.93
N GLU A 12 2.80 10.31 2.80
CA GLU A 12 3.17 11.15 1.66
C GLU A 12 3.34 10.34 0.37
N ASP A 13 3.93 9.14 0.46
CA ASP A 13 4.16 8.28 -0.68
C ASP A 13 2.85 7.77 -1.29
N TYR A 14 1.89 7.35 -0.46
CA TYR A 14 0.57 6.93 -0.95
C TYR A 14 -0.34 8.13 -1.29
N GLN A 15 -0.14 9.31 -0.69
CA GLN A 15 -0.89 10.51 -1.10
C GLN A 15 -0.58 10.88 -2.55
N ALA A 16 0.65 10.66 -3.03
CA ALA A 16 1.00 10.89 -4.43
C ALA A 16 0.14 10.04 -5.40
N VAL A 17 -0.19 8.80 -5.01
CA VAL A 17 -1.08 7.93 -5.79
C VAL A 17 -2.52 8.46 -5.78
N LEU A 18 -3.02 8.92 -4.63
CA LEU A 18 -4.37 9.50 -4.53
C LEU A 18 -4.50 10.81 -5.30
N ASP A 19 -3.47 11.65 -5.27
CA ASP A 19 -3.41 12.88 -6.03
C ASP A 19 -3.40 12.57 -7.54
N TYR A 20 -2.61 11.59 -7.97
CA TYR A 20 -2.59 11.12 -9.36
C TYR A 20 -3.93 10.54 -9.82
N ALA A 21 -4.62 9.79 -8.93
CA ALA A 21 -5.93 9.21 -9.23
C ALA A 21 -7.04 10.27 -9.44
N GLY A 22 -6.82 11.52 -8.99
CA GLY A 22 -7.71 12.65 -9.32
C GLY A 22 -9.05 12.68 -8.56
N PHE A 23 -9.25 11.83 -7.56
CA PHE A 23 -10.51 11.78 -6.80
C PHE A 23 -10.60 12.79 -5.64
N GLY A 24 -9.59 13.64 -5.46
CA GLY A 24 -9.56 14.66 -4.39
C GLY A 24 -9.53 14.08 -2.97
N LYS A 25 -9.14 12.81 -2.82
CA LYS A 25 -9.09 12.12 -1.52
C LYS A 25 -7.77 12.40 -0.79
N ARG A 26 -7.81 12.34 0.54
CA ARG A 26 -6.66 12.59 1.43
C ARG A 26 -6.45 11.42 2.38
N ILE A 27 -5.19 11.11 2.66
CA ILE A 27 -4.85 10.10 3.69
C ILE A 27 -5.10 10.68 5.08
N VAL A 28 -5.98 10.01 5.81
CA VAL A 28 -6.29 10.32 7.21
C VAL A 28 -5.48 9.40 8.12
N SER A 29 -4.65 10.01 8.96
CA SER A 29 -3.90 9.29 9.99
C SER A 29 -4.78 9.14 11.23
N ILE A 30 -4.89 7.91 11.74
CA ILE A 30 -5.59 7.61 12.99
C ILE A 30 -4.60 7.06 14.02
N PRO A 31 -4.88 7.17 15.33
CA PRO A 31 -4.01 6.61 16.35
C PRO A 31 -3.83 5.10 16.18
N ALA A 32 -2.57 4.65 16.17
CA ALA A 32 -2.20 3.27 15.90
C ALA A 32 -2.83 2.26 16.88
N SER A 33 -2.69 2.48 18.19
CA SER A 33 -3.12 1.51 19.18
C SER A 33 -4.63 1.20 19.12
N PRO A 34 -5.54 2.21 19.10
CA PRO A 34 -6.96 1.95 18.90
C PRO A 34 -7.26 1.18 17.60
N ALA A 35 -6.64 1.58 16.49
CA ALA A 35 -6.84 0.93 15.19
C ALA A 35 -6.42 -0.55 15.21
N ILE A 36 -5.24 -0.85 15.76
CA ILE A 36 -4.71 -2.22 15.89
C ILE A 36 -5.62 -3.07 16.78
N TRP A 37 -6.12 -2.52 17.90
CA TRP A 37 -7.05 -3.23 18.78
C TRP A 37 -8.37 -3.55 18.08
N THR A 38 -8.94 -2.60 17.33
CA THR A 38 -10.15 -2.83 16.53
C THR A 38 -9.91 -3.91 15.47
N LEU A 39 -8.79 -3.86 14.76
CA LEU A 39 -8.45 -4.86 13.73
C LEU A 39 -8.25 -6.25 14.32
N ARG A 40 -7.59 -6.38 15.49
CA ARG A 40 -7.48 -7.65 16.22
C ARG A 40 -8.85 -8.21 16.64
N ALA A 41 -9.76 -7.34 17.08
CA ALA A 41 -11.12 -7.76 17.43
C ALA A 41 -11.90 -8.25 16.19
N LEU A 42 -11.78 -7.55 15.07
CA LEU A 42 -12.40 -7.94 13.79
C LEU A 42 -11.78 -9.23 13.22
N GLU A 43 -10.48 -9.44 13.40
CA GLU A 43 -9.79 -10.69 13.01
C GLU A 43 -10.35 -11.89 13.78
N LYS A 44 -10.54 -11.75 15.11
CA LYS A 44 -11.08 -12.82 15.96
C LYS A 44 -12.46 -13.32 15.51
N VAL A 45 -13.25 -12.46 14.85
CA VAL A 45 -14.58 -12.80 14.32
C VAL A 45 -14.57 -13.06 12.80
N ASN A 46 -13.39 -13.23 12.18
CA ASN A 46 -13.20 -13.43 10.73
C ASN A 46 -13.80 -12.33 9.84
N LEU A 47 -13.91 -11.10 10.35
CA LEU A 47 -14.41 -9.93 9.61
C LEU A 47 -13.29 -8.98 9.17
N SER A 48 -12.08 -9.12 9.73
CA SER A 48 -10.91 -8.40 9.24
C SER A 48 -10.48 -9.00 7.91
N PRO A 49 -10.47 -8.23 6.81
CA PRO A 49 -9.75 -8.65 5.63
C PRO A 49 -8.24 -8.62 5.91
N LEU A 50 -7.72 -7.71 6.73
CA LEU A 50 -6.28 -7.52 6.89
C LEU A 50 -5.61 -8.64 7.69
N TYR A 51 -4.46 -9.11 7.20
CA TYR A 51 -3.57 -10.02 7.92
C TYR A 51 -2.93 -9.32 9.12
N LYS A 52 -2.83 -10.00 10.26
CA LYS A 52 -2.23 -9.49 11.49
C LYS A 52 -0.92 -8.76 11.30
N TRP A 53 -0.02 -9.36 10.54
CA TRP A 53 1.30 -8.80 10.30
C TRP A 53 1.26 -7.42 9.61
N VAL A 54 0.29 -7.18 8.73
CA VAL A 54 0.20 -5.93 7.95
C VAL A 54 -0.13 -4.76 8.87
N TYR A 55 -1.14 -4.88 9.73
CA TYR A 55 -1.52 -3.75 10.58
C TYR A 55 -0.62 -3.57 11.82
N GLU A 56 0.15 -4.59 12.20
CA GLU A 56 1.12 -4.49 13.30
C GLU A 56 2.46 -3.89 12.85
N THR A 57 2.82 -4.00 11.56
CA THR A 57 4.12 -3.51 11.05
C THR A 57 4.02 -2.22 10.27
N VAL A 58 2.84 -1.82 9.79
CA VAL A 58 2.66 -0.57 9.03
C VAL A 58 3.00 0.69 9.83
N THR A 59 3.05 0.60 11.16
CA THR A 59 3.41 1.70 12.07
C THR A 59 4.90 1.81 12.32
N GLU A 60 5.67 0.81 11.92
CA GLU A 60 7.11 0.73 12.15
C GLU A 60 7.88 1.16 10.91
N ASP A 61 8.99 1.87 11.10
CA ASP A 61 9.86 2.27 9.99
C ASP A 61 10.60 1.05 9.44
N SER A 62 10.34 0.72 8.18
CA SER A 62 11.00 -0.39 7.48
C SER A 62 11.57 0.10 6.15
N PHE A 63 12.87 0.36 6.14
CA PHE A 63 13.63 0.72 4.95
C PHE A 63 14.96 -0.02 4.91
N VAL A 64 15.53 -0.16 3.71
CA VAL A 64 16.73 -0.95 3.49
C VAL A 64 17.80 -0.12 2.79
N SER A 65 19.04 -0.19 3.28
CA SER A 65 20.16 0.52 2.66
C SER A 65 20.48 -0.03 1.27
N ILE A 66 20.68 0.88 0.31
CA ILE A 66 21.13 0.60 -1.06
C ILE A 66 22.64 0.87 -1.25
N GLU A 67 23.36 1.34 -0.23
CA GLU A 67 24.76 1.78 -0.34
C GLU A 67 25.68 0.70 -0.94
N LYS A 68 25.49 -0.55 -0.54
CA LYS A 68 26.25 -1.68 -1.09
C LYS A 68 26.00 -1.86 -2.59
N ALA A 69 24.76 -1.67 -3.03
CA ALA A 69 24.40 -1.78 -4.45
C ALA A 69 24.96 -0.60 -5.25
N GLU A 70 24.90 0.62 -4.71
CA GLU A 70 25.51 1.80 -5.33
C GLU A 70 27.02 1.57 -5.52
N ARG A 71 27.73 1.14 -4.47
CA ARG A 71 29.19 0.95 -4.50
C ARG A 71 29.65 -0.21 -5.39
N VAL A 72 28.99 -1.37 -5.31
CA VAL A 72 29.48 -2.60 -5.95
C VAL A 72 28.95 -2.77 -7.37
N LEU A 73 27.72 -2.30 -7.62
CA LEU A 73 27.03 -2.52 -8.90
C LEU A 73 26.87 -1.25 -9.72
N GLY A 74 27.28 -0.08 -9.20
CA GLY A 74 26.97 1.21 -9.83
C GLY A 74 25.46 1.47 -9.90
N TYR A 75 24.68 0.84 -9.01
CA TYR A 75 23.22 0.96 -9.02
C TYR A 75 22.81 2.41 -8.74
N ALA A 76 22.07 3.01 -9.67
CA ALA A 76 21.50 4.35 -9.52
C ALA A 76 19.98 4.28 -9.70
N PRO A 77 19.19 4.42 -8.62
CA PRO A 77 17.73 4.44 -8.72
C PRO A 77 17.26 5.54 -9.67
N LYS A 78 16.44 5.17 -10.64
CA LYS A 78 15.85 6.13 -11.60
C LYS A 78 14.55 6.78 -11.10
N TYR A 79 13.93 6.16 -10.11
CA TYR A 79 12.61 6.50 -9.62
C TYR A 79 12.67 6.66 -8.11
N SER A 80 12.00 7.68 -7.59
CA SER A 80 11.66 7.76 -6.18
C SER A 80 10.61 6.71 -5.82
N ASN A 81 10.34 6.52 -4.53
CA ASN A 81 9.28 5.63 -4.09
C ASN A 81 7.91 6.10 -4.61
N LYS A 82 7.67 7.41 -4.65
CA LYS A 82 6.46 8.03 -5.23
C LYS A 82 6.32 7.70 -6.71
N ASP A 83 7.37 7.89 -7.49
CA ASP A 83 7.34 7.62 -8.94
C ASP A 83 7.05 6.15 -9.21
N ALA A 84 7.66 5.25 -8.43
CA ALA A 84 7.44 3.82 -8.55
C ALA A 84 5.97 3.45 -8.24
N LEU A 85 5.40 4.01 -7.18
CA LEU A 85 4.00 3.78 -6.80
C LEU A 85 3.02 4.33 -7.86
N VAL A 86 3.23 5.56 -8.33
CA VAL A 86 2.41 6.18 -9.38
C VAL A 86 2.48 5.36 -10.68
N ARG A 87 3.68 4.92 -11.07
CA ARG A 87 3.86 4.06 -12.25
C ARG A 87 3.14 2.72 -12.10
N ASN A 88 3.21 2.11 -10.92
CA ASN A 88 2.49 0.85 -10.66
C ASN A 88 0.98 1.04 -10.74
N TYR A 89 0.47 2.18 -10.24
CA TYR A 89 -0.94 2.53 -10.35
C TYR A 89 -1.36 2.79 -11.80
N GLN A 90 -0.53 3.48 -12.59
CA GLN A 90 -0.79 3.64 -14.02
C GLN A 90 -0.85 2.28 -14.73
N TRP A 91 0.11 1.39 -14.46
CA TRP A 91 0.07 0.03 -14.99
C TRP A 91 -1.21 -0.70 -14.60
N TYR A 92 -1.67 -0.54 -13.36
CA TYR A 92 -2.95 -1.10 -12.90
C TYR A 92 -4.13 -0.57 -13.74
N LEU A 93 -4.21 0.74 -13.98
CA LEU A 93 -5.26 1.33 -14.82
C LEU A 93 -5.22 0.80 -16.25
N ASP A 94 -4.03 0.73 -16.85
CA ASP A 94 -3.83 0.23 -18.22
C ASP A 94 -4.22 -1.25 -18.37
N ASN A 95 -4.16 -2.02 -17.30
CA ASN A 95 -4.40 -3.46 -17.32
C ASN A 95 -5.71 -3.89 -16.63
N LEU A 96 -6.46 -2.95 -16.03
CA LEU A 96 -7.65 -3.25 -15.23
C LEU A 96 -8.64 -4.13 -15.99
N ALA A 97 -8.94 -3.76 -17.24
CA ALA A 97 -9.86 -4.49 -18.10
C ALA A 97 -9.47 -5.96 -18.35
N ASN A 98 -8.19 -6.33 -18.17
CA ASN A 98 -7.71 -7.69 -18.41
C ASN A 98 -8.03 -8.66 -17.27
N PHE A 99 -8.34 -8.15 -16.07
CA PHE A 99 -8.60 -8.97 -14.88
C PHE A 99 -9.85 -8.52 -14.10
N GLU A 100 -10.49 -7.43 -14.49
CA GLU A 100 -11.80 -7.03 -13.97
C GLU A 100 -12.84 -8.14 -14.27
N GLY A 101 -13.58 -8.57 -13.25
CA GLY A 101 -14.56 -9.66 -13.36
C GLY A 101 -14.01 -11.08 -13.19
N GLN A 102 -12.69 -11.27 -13.06
CA GLN A 102 -12.13 -12.58 -12.74
C GLN A 102 -12.08 -12.80 -11.22
N SER A 103 -12.67 -13.91 -10.75
CA SER A 103 -12.58 -14.37 -9.36
C SER A 103 -11.55 -15.49 -9.25
N GLY A 104 -10.63 -15.40 -8.29
CA GLY A 104 -9.55 -16.37 -8.13
C GLY A 104 -8.98 -16.36 -6.71
N VAL A 105 -8.03 -17.25 -6.44
CA VAL A 105 -7.39 -17.41 -5.13
C VAL A 105 -5.97 -16.82 -5.10
N SER A 106 -5.59 -16.07 -6.14
CA SER A 106 -4.25 -15.51 -6.33
C SER A 106 -4.22 -13.99 -6.19
N HIS A 107 -3.03 -13.40 -6.08
CA HIS A 107 -2.78 -11.96 -6.02
C HIS A 107 -3.24 -11.15 -7.26
N ARG A 108 -3.93 -11.78 -8.22
CA ARG A 108 -4.36 -11.19 -9.49
C ARG A 108 -5.84 -10.83 -9.54
N VAL A 109 -6.58 -11.06 -8.46
CA VAL A 109 -8.03 -10.79 -8.42
C VAL A 109 -8.40 -9.80 -7.31
N PRO A 110 -9.48 -9.03 -7.49
CA PRO A 110 -9.94 -8.09 -6.47
C PRO A 110 -10.28 -8.80 -5.16
N TRP A 111 -9.74 -8.30 -4.04
CA TRP A 111 -9.93 -8.89 -2.72
C TRP A 111 -11.33 -8.59 -2.14
N LYS A 112 -11.90 -9.55 -1.41
CA LYS A 112 -13.11 -9.36 -0.60
C LYS A 112 -12.86 -8.33 0.50
N GLN A 113 -13.54 -7.19 0.43
CA GLN A 113 -13.28 -6.03 1.29
C GLN A 113 -13.77 -6.19 2.74
N GLY A 114 -14.61 -7.17 3.06
CA GLY A 114 -15.08 -7.42 4.43
C GLY A 114 -15.64 -6.16 5.12
N ALA A 115 -15.27 -5.95 6.39
CA ALA A 115 -15.66 -4.76 7.15
C ALA A 115 -15.11 -3.43 6.57
N LEU A 116 -14.03 -3.46 5.77
CA LEU A 116 -13.51 -2.24 5.13
C LEU A 116 -14.48 -1.66 4.10
N GLY A 117 -15.34 -2.49 3.50
CA GLY A 117 -16.40 -2.00 2.60
C GLY A 117 -17.40 -1.07 3.30
N ILE A 118 -17.61 -1.25 4.61
CA ILE A 118 -18.44 -0.36 5.42
C ILE A 118 -17.69 0.94 5.67
N ALA A 119 -16.42 0.86 6.11
CA ALA A 119 -15.58 2.03 6.34
C ALA A 119 -15.46 2.92 5.09
N LYS A 120 -15.32 2.32 3.90
CA LYS A 120 -15.28 3.03 2.62
C LYS A 120 -16.52 3.90 2.33
N LYS A 121 -17.66 3.64 2.95
CA LYS A 121 -18.85 4.51 2.80
C LYS A 121 -18.74 5.81 3.59
N PHE A 122 -17.86 5.86 4.60
CA PHE A 122 -17.69 7.01 5.48
C PHE A 122 -16.46 7.86 5.15
N PHE A 123 -15.50 7.33 4.37
CA PHE A 123 -14.24 7.98 3.98
C PHE A 123 -14.13 8.08 2.45
#